data_AF-A0A1G1YQ06-F1
#
_entry.id   AF-A0A1G1YQ06-F1
#
_cell.length_a   1.000
_cell.length_b   1.000
_cell.length_c   1.000
_cell.angle_alpha   90.00
_cell.angle_beta   90.00
_cell.angle_gamma   90.00
#
_symmetry.space_group_name_H-M   'P 1'
#
loop_
_entity.id
_entity.type
_entity.pdbx_description
1 polymer ?
#
loop_
_entity_poly.entity_id
_entity_poly.type
_entity_poly.pdbx_seq_one_letter_code
_entity_poly.pdbx_strand_id
1 'polypeptide(L)'
;MYLTTHAAAGALIGTLIIQSPLAFLVGILSHFFLDIIPHYDGDLPLKSHNVFSLSQRHFNKIIAIILVESLLGAIVFYSLTTNSRLGLTSAMLWGITGSILPDILQVLLLVLPKNKVLIAFDGLHNFYHYRAKRPVPIVLGLLTQLIALILIVIPLINLIQTN
;
A
#
# COMPACT_ATOMS: atom_id res chain seq x y z
N MET A 1 4.71 -4.98 3.39
CA MET A 1 3.48 -4.19 3.29
C MET A 1 3.85 -2.73 3.10
N TYR A 2 3.43 -2.16 1.97
CA TYR A 2 3.78 -0.82 1.52
C TYR A 2 2.62 0.17 1.61
N LEU A 3 1.70 -0.02 2.56
CA LEU A 3 0.44 0.75 2.61
C LEU A 3 0.68 2.26 2.60
N THR A 4 1.62 2.76 3.42
CA THR A 4 1.99 4.18 3.44
C THR A 4 2.54 4.64 2.10
N THR A 5 3.43 3.85 1.49
CA THR A 5 4.05 4.13 0.19
C THR A 5 3.03 4.15 -0.94
N HIS A 6 2.09 3.20 -0.96
CA HIS A 6 1.01 3.15 -1.94
C HIS A 6 0.11 4.36 -1.82
N ALA A 7 -0.35 4.68 -0.60
CA ALA A 7 -1.19 5.86 -0.37
C ALA A 7 -0.48 7.15 -0.81
N ALA A 8 0.81 7.32 -0.49
CA ALA A 8 1.59 8.45 -0.96
C ALA A 8 1.70 8.50 -2.50
N ALA A 9 1.87 7.35 -3.16
CA ALA A 9 1.92 7.26 -4.61
C ALA A 9 0.57 7.65 -5.23
N GLY A 10 -0.53 7.15 -4.67
CA GLY A 10 -1.89 7.51 -5.08
C GLY A 10 -2.17 9.01 -4.92
N ALA A 11 -1.69 9.63 -3.84
CA ALA A 11 -1.79 11.07 -3.64
C ALA A 11 -1.03 11.84 -4.74
N LEU A 12 0.24 11.47 -5.00
CA LEU A 12 1.05 12.05 -6.07
C LEU A 12 0.38 11.91 -7.45
N ILE A 13 -0.16 10.73 -7.74
CA ILE A 13 -0.88 10.46 -8.98
C ILE A 13 -2.08 11.39 -9.12
N GLY A 14 -2.88 11.58 -8.08
CA GLY A 14 -4.03 12.48 -8.13
C GLY A 14 -3.68 13.96 -8.13
N THR A 15 -2.45 14.34 -7.76
CA THR A 15 -1.91 15.69 -7.99
C THR A 15 -1.55 15.90 -9.47
N LEU A 16 -1.07 14.87 -10.15
CA LEU A 16 -0.68 14.92 -11.56
C LEU A 16 -1.86 14.67 -12.52
N ILE A 17 -2.80 13.82 -12.13
CA ILE A 17 -3.96 13.39 -12.92
C ILE A 17 -5.22 13.89 -12.23
N ILE A 18 -5.80 14.96 -12.75
CA ILE A 18 -6.95 15.65 -12.13
C ILE A 18 -8.28 14.90 -12.38
N GLN A 19 -8.33 13.95 -13.33
CA GLN A 19 -9.52 13.14 -13.56
C GLN A 19 -9.60 11.98 -12.56
N SER A 20 -10.56 12.04 -11.64
CA SER A 20 -10.71 11.05 -10.56
C SER A 20 -10.76 9.58 -11.01
N PRO A 21 -11.54 9.17 -12.03
CA PRO A 21 -11.55 7.77 -12.46
C PRO A 21 -10.19 7.31 -13.00
N LEU A 22 -9.48 8.20 -13.70
CA LEU A 22 -8.16 7.88 -14.25
C LEU A 22 -7.11 7.80 -13.13
N ALA A 23 -7.14 8.73 -12.17
CA ALA A 23 -6.27 8.70 -10.99
C ALA A 23 -6.44 7.38 -10.21
N PHE A 24 -7.67 6.91 -10.06
CA PHE A 24 -7.96 5.61 -9.44
C PHE A 24 -7.36 4.42 -10.21
N LEU A 25 -7.58 4.36 -11.53
CA LEU A 25 -7.03 3.27 -12.34
C LEU A 25 -5.50 3.27 -12.34
N VAL A 26 -4.88 4.45 -12.47
CA VAL A 26 -3.42 4.59 -12.40
C VAL A 26 -2.91 4.30 -10.98
N GLY A 27 -3.68 4.63 -9.94
CA GLY A 27 -3.39 4.22 -8.57
C GLY A 27 -3.38 2.70 -8.39
N ILE A 28 -4.35 1.98 -8.94
CA ILE A 28 -4.34 0.51 -8.94
C ILE A 28 -3.08 -0.03 -9.62
N LEU A 29 -2.71 0.55 -10.78
CA LEU A 29 -1.51 0.11 -11.49
C LEU A 29 -0.23 0.39 -10.69
N SER A 30 -0.14 1.56 -10.04
CA SER A 30 1.05 1.94 -9.26
C SER A 30 1.28 1.00 -8.08
N HIS A 31 0.22 0.46 -7.49
CA HIS A 31 0.32 -0.57 -6.46
C HIS A 31 1.16 -1.76 -6.96
N PHE A 32 0.76 -2.38 -8.08
CA PHE A 32 1.48 -3.53 -8.62
C PHE A 32 2.92 -3.19 -9.04
N PHE A 33 3.17 -1.98 -9.53
CA PHE A 33 4.54 -1.55 -9.86
C PHE A 33 5.43 -1.43 -8.61
N LEU A 34 4.89 -0.90 -7.52
CA LEU A 34 5.62 -0.74 -6.26
C LEU A 34 5.84 -2.09 -5.55
N ASP A 35 4.89 -3.02 -5.67
CA ASP A 35 5.00 -4.36 -5.07
C ASP A 35 6.07 -5.24 -5.72
N ILE A 36 6.56 -4.90 -6.91
CA ILE A 36 7.73 -5.56 -7.54
C ILE A 36 9.02 -5.23 -6.78
N ILE A 37 9.07 -4.11 -6.05
CA ILE A 37 10.26 -3.70 -5.30
C ILE A 37 10.42 -4.61 -4.08
N PRO A 38 11.64 -5.11 -3.77
CA PRO A 38 11.85 -5.95 -2.61
C PRO A 38 11.43 -5.26 -1.30
N HIS A 39 10.52 -5.88 -0.55
CA HIS A 39 10.00 -5.30 0.69
C HIS A 39 9.68 -6.37 1.74
N TYR A 40 9.42 -5.93 2.98
CA TYR A 40 9.14 -6.84 4.10
C TYR A 40 7.64 -6.95 4.34
N ASP A 41 7.09 -8.16 4.21
CA ASP A 41 5.65 -8.44 4.36
C ASP A 41 5.28 -9.05 5.71
N GLY A 42 6.22 -9.07 6.65
CA GLY A 42 6.08 -9.91 7.82
C GLY A 42 6.33 -11.38 7.50
N ASP A 43 6.45 -12.21 8.54
CA ASP A 43 6.47 -13.67 8.39
C ASP A 43 5.07 -14.21 8.03
N LEU A 44 4.47 -13.71 6.95
CA LEU A 44 3.17 -14.19 6.47
C LEU A 44 3.33 -15.64 6.00
N PRO A 45 2.51 -16.58 6.47
CA PRO A 45 2.63 -17.96 6.03
C PRO A 45 2.19 -18.07 4.57
N LEU A 46 3.16 -18.37 3.72
CA LEU A 46 3.06 -18.57 2.27
C LEU A 46 2.02 -19.60 1.79
N LYS A 47 1.33 -20.30 2.71
CA LYS A 47 0.46 -21.44 2.41
C LYS A 47 -0.95 -21.34 3.00
N SER A 48 -1.24 -20.35 3.84
CA SER A 48 -2.57 -20.25 4.44
C SER A 48 -3.21 -18.88 4.19
N HIS A 49 -4.25 -18.89 3.36
CA HIS A 49 -5.14 -17.76 3.13
C HIS A 49 -6.29 -17.69 4.16
N ASN A 50 -6.24 -18.47 5.24
CA ASN A 50 -7.28 -18.50 6.26
C ASN A 50 -6.76 -18.03 7.61
N VAL A 51 -7.22 -16.86 8.06
CA VAL A 51 -6.86 -16.26 9.36
C VAL A 51 -7.13 -17.21 10.53
N PHE A 52 -8.18 -18.04 10.46
CA PHE A 52 -8.53 -18.99 11.51
C PHE A 52 -7.59 -20.19 11.63
N SER A 53 -6.70 -20.37 10.65
CA SER A 53 -5.66 -21.41 10.69
C SER A 53 -4.28 -20.86 11.04
N LEU A 54 -4.15 -19.54 11.23
CA LEU A 54 -2.94 -18.91 11.73
C LEU A 54 -2.84 -19.14 13.23
N SER A 55 -1.62 -19.36 13.74
CA SER A 55 -1.46 -19.30 15.19
C SER A 55 -1.70 -17.87 15.68
N GLN A 56 -2.28 -17.73 16.88
CA GLN A 56 -2.61 -16.43 17.47
C GLN A 56 -1.43 -15.43 17.45
N ARG A 57 -0.21 -15.95 17.62
CA ARG A 57 1.02 -15.13 17.56
C ARG A 57 1.27 -14.53 16.18
N HIS A 58 1.04 -15.29 15.10
CA HIS A 58 1.19 -14.77 13.73
C HIS A 58 0.08 -13.77 13.42
N PHE A 59 -1.16 -14.07 13.83
CA PHE A 59 -2.28 -13.14 13.68
C PHE A 59 -1.97 -11.78 14.34
N ASN A 60 -1.56 -11.79 15.62
CA ASN A 60 -1.24 -10.55 16.35
C ASN A 60 -0.10 -9.76 15.69
N LYS A 61 0.92 -10.43 15.13
CA LYS A 61 2.00 -9.78 14.39
C LYS A 61 1.49 -9.07 13.13
N ILE A 62 0.65 -9.74 12.34
CA ILE A 62 0.08 -9.17 11.10
C ILE A 62 -0.74 -7.92 11.43
N ILE A 63 -1.62 -8.03 12.43
CA ILE A 63 -2.43 -6.90 12.89
C ILE A 63 -1.55 -5.74 13.40
N ALA A 64 -0.49 -6.04 14.15
CA ALA A 64 0.44 -5.01 14.62
C ALA A 64 1.12 -4.26 13.45
N ILE A 65 1.59 -4.99 12.42
CA ILE A 65 2.19 -4.38 11.23
C ILE A 65 1.16 -3.49 10.51
N ILE A 66 -0.05 -3.99 10.29
CA ILE A 66 -1.13 -3.23 9.65
C ILE A 66 -1.43 -1.93 10.42
N LEU A 67 -1.53 -2.01 11.75
CA LEU A 67 -1.83 -0.85 12.60
C LEU A 67 -0.69 0.18 12.57
N VAL A 68 0.57 -0.27 12.65
CA VAL A 68 1.73 0.61 12.58
C VAL A 68 1.81 1.32 11.23
N GLU A 69 1.64 0.59 10.13
CA GLU A 69 1.61 1.17 8.77
C GLU A 69 0.45 2.14 8.58
N SER A 70 -0.74 1.79 9.06
CA SER A 70 -1.91 2.66 8.97
C SER A 70 -1.72 3.96 9.76
N LEU A 71 -1.10 3.86 10.95
CA LEU A 71 -0.77 5.03 11.77
C LEU A 71 0.30 5.90 11.09
N LEU A 72 1.34 5.28 10.53
CA LEU A 72 2.38 6.00 9.79
C LEU A 72 1.80 6.73 8.58
N GLY A 73 0.96 6.04 7.80
CA GLY A 73 0.21 6.63 6.69
C GLY A 73 -0.66 7.80 7.13
N ALA A 74 -1.38 7.67 8.25
CA ALA A 74 -2.18 8.75 8.82
C ALA A 74 -1.33 9.95 9.26
N ILE A 75 -0.16 9.72 9.87
CA ILE A 75 0.77 10.78 10.27
C ILE A 75 1.32 11.52 9.04
N VAL A 76 1.75 10.78 8.01
CA VAL A 76 2.23 11.37 6.74
C VAL A 76 1.12 12.20 6.10
N PHE A 77 -0.08 11.64 5.99
CA PHE A 77 -1.24 12.31 5.43
C PHE A 77 -1.64 13.58 6.21
N TYR A 78 -1.67 13.50 7.55
CA TYR A 78 -1.95 14.63 8.41
C TYR A 78 -0.89 15.73 8.27
N SER A 79 0.39 15.34 8.27
CA SER A 79 1.51 16.28 8.14
C SER A 79 1.46 17.01 6.80
N LEU A 80 1.14 16.30 5.73
CA LEU A 80 0.96 16.86 4.40
C LEU A 80 -0.23 17.83 4.36
N THR A 81 -1.39 17.45 4.90
CA THR A 81 -2.61 18.29 4.84
C THR A 81 -2.60 19.52 5.75
N THR A 82 -1.83 19.51 6.84
CA THR A 82 -1.79 20.63 7.81
C THR A 82 -0.64 21.62 7.59
N ASN A 83 0.53 21.16 7.14
CA ASN A 83 1.70 22.03 6.91
C ASN A 83 1.78 22.57 5.48
N SER A 84 1.02 22.01 4.54
CA SER A 84 0.94 22.53 3.18
C SER A 84 -0.47 23.02 2.89
N ARG A 85 -0.63 23.92 1.91
CA ARG A 85 -1.95 24.33 1.41
C ARG A 85 -2.63 23.20 0.60
N LEU A 86 -2.45 21.95 1.02
CA LEU A 86 -3.02 20.77 0.40
C LEU A 86 -4.54 20.83 0.51
N GLY A 87 -5.16 21.40 -0.51
CA GLY A 87 -6.54 21.08 -0.81
C GLY A 87 -6.58 19.62 -1.23
N LEU A 88 -7.14 18.73 -0.39
CA LEU A 88 -7.42 17.36 -0.79
C LEU A 88 -8.40 17.39 -1.96
N THR A 89 -7.88 17.14 -3.17
CA THR A 89 -8.72 17.08 -4.35
C THR A 89 -9.42 15.73 -4.43
N SER A 90 -10.55 15.69 -5.12
CA SER A 90 -11.21 14.41 -5.44
C SER A 90 -10.24 13.45 -6.12
N ALA A 91 -9.43 13.93 -7.08
CA ALA A 91 -8.49 13.09 -7.80
C ALA A 91 -7.43 12.43 -6.90
N MET A 92 -6.91 13.16 -5.90
CA MET A 92 -6.01 12.61 -4.89
C MET A 92 -6.68 11.50 -4.08
N LEU A 93 -7.91 11.71 -3.62
CA LEU A 93 -8.65 10.68 -2.85
C LEU A 93 -8.91 9.42 -3.69
N TRP A 94 -9.22 9.58 -4.98
CA TRP A 94 -9.41 8.45 -5.89
C TRP A 94 -8.10 7.73 -6.19
N GLY A 95 -7.00 8.47 -6.38
CA GLY A 95 -5.66 7.89 -6.54
C GLY A 95 -5.22 7.09 -5.31
N ILE A 96 -5.39 7.66 -4.11
CA ILE A 96 -5.14 6.97 -2.83
C ILE A 96 -5.98 5.70 -2.74
N THR A 97 -7.29 5.83 -2.94
CA THR A 97 -8.22 4.68 -2.88
C THR A 97 -7.79 3.59 -3.84
N GLY A 98 -7.47 3.92 -5.09
CA GLY A 98 -7.03 2.95 -6.09
C GLY A 98 -5.73 2.25 -5.69
N SER A 99 -4.76 2.99 -5.15
CA SER A 99 -3.45 2.46 -4.76
C SER A 99 -3.46 1.52 -3.55
N ILE A 100 -4.41 1.68 -2.61
CA ILE A 100 -4.50 0.82 -1.42
C ILE A 100 -5.56 -0.27 -1.54
N LEU A 101 -6.47 -0.17 -2.53
CA LEU A 101 -7.54 -1.14 -2.71
C LEU A 101 -7.04 -2.59 -2.88
N PRO A 102 -5.95 -2.88 -3.61
CA PRO A 102 -5.41 -4.23 -3.70
C PRO A 102 -5.08 -4.87 -2.35
N ASP A 103 -4.40 -4.14 -1.45
CA ASP A 103 -4.09 -4.61 -0.09
C ASP A 103 -5.38 -4.88 0.70
N ILE A 104 -6.38 -3.99 0.59
CA ILE A 104 -7.67 -4.15 1.26
C ILE A 104 -8.36 -5.43 0.77
N LEU A 105 -8.32 -5.72 -0.54
CA LEU A 105 -8.91 -6.94 -1.10
C LEU A 105 -8.16 -8.20 -0.64
N GLN A 106 -6.84 -8.14 -0.48
CA GLN A 106 -6.06 -9.23 0.09
C GLN A 106 -6.41 -9.46 1.58
N VAL A 107 -6.54 -8.40 2.37
CA VAL A 107 -6.99 -8.51 3.77
C VAL A 107 -8.43 -9.05 3.83
N LEU A 108 -9.30 -8.65 2.90
CA LEU A 108 -10.68 -9.15 2.83
C LEU A 108 -10.73 -10.66 2.55
N LEU A 109 -9.77 -11.22 1.80
CA LEU A 109 -9.66 -12.66 1.59
C LEU A 109 -9.42 -13.41 2.91
N LEU A 110 -8.68 -12.81 3.86
CA LEU A 110 -8.47 -13.42 5.18
C LEU A 110 -9.78 -13.57 5.96
N VAL A 111 -10.74 -12.67 5.75
CA VAL A 111 -12.08 -12.69 6.36
C VAL A 111 -13.03 -13.60 5.57
N LEU A 112 -12.91 -13.62 4.24
CA LEU A 112 -13.77 -14.38 3.32
C LEU A 112 -12.96 -15.43 2.52
N PRO A 113 -12.33 -16.43 3.18
CA PRO A 113 -11.31 -17.29 2.56
C PRO A 113 -11.83 -18.24 1.48
N LYS A 114 -13.15 -18.37 1.33
CA LYS A 114 -13.79 -19.23 0.32
C LYS A 114 -14.26 -18.46 -0.92
N ASN A 115 -14.10 -17.13 -0.96
CA ASN A 115 -14.56 -16.32 -2.07
C ASN A 115 -13.65 -16.49 -3.29
N LYS A 116 -14.18 -17.08 -4.37
CA LYS A 116 -13.42 -17.37 -5.60
C LYS A 116 -12.86 -16.13 -6.30
N VAL A 117 -13.56 -15.00 -6.24
CA VAL A 117 -13.11 -13.73 -6.85
C VAL A 117 -11.90 -13.20 -6.09
N LEU A 118 -11.96 -13.22 -4.76
CA LEU A 118 -10.84 -12.78 -3.92
C LEU A 118 -9.63 -13.71 -4.05
N ILE A 119 -9.86 -15.03 -4.17
CA ILE A 119 -8.78 -15.99 -4.44
C ILE A 119 -8.13 -15.72 -5.80
N ALA A 120 -8.93 -15.46 -6.85
CA ALA A 120 -8.40 -15.13 -8.17
C ALA A 120 -7.63 -13.80 -8.16
N PHE A 121 -8.16 -12.79 -7.46
CA PHE A 121 -7.50 -11.51 -7.28
C PHE A 121 -6.18 -11.64 -6.52
N ASP A 122 -6.16 -12.40 -5.42
CA ASP A 122 -4.94 -12.67 -4.66
C ASP A 122 -3.90 -13.42 -5.52
N GLY A 123 -4.34 -14.31 -6.42
CA GLY A 123 -3.46 -14.92 -7.43
C GLY A 123 -2.83 -13.90 -8.38
N LEU A 124 -3.60 -12.91 -8.85
CA LEU A 124 -3.11 -11.81 -9.69
C LEU A 124 -2.17 -10.88 -8.90
N HIS A 125 -2.53 -10.51 -7.68
CA HIS A 125 -1.73 -9.68 -6.79
C HIS A 125 -0.37 -10.32 -6.51
N ASN A 126 -0.38 -11.57 -6.05
CA ASN A 126 0.83 -12.33 -5.78
C ASN A 126 1.65 -12.63 -7.05
N PHE A 127 1.10 -12.51 -8.26
CA PHE A 127 1.86 -12.69 -9.50
C PHE A 127 2.84 -11.54 -9.74
N TYR A 128 2.41 -10.30 -9.49
CA TYR A 128 3.25 -9.12 -9.63
C TYR A 128 4.06 -8.80 -8.36
N HIS A 129 3.58 -9.26 -7.20
CA HIS A 129 4.29 -9.11 -5.95
C HIS A 129 5.69 -9.73 -5.99
N TYR A 130 6.67 -9.02 -5.41
CA TYR A 130 8.03 -9.51 -5.33
C TYR A 130 8.09 -10.88 -4.64
N ARG A 131 8.59 -11.89 -5.37
CA ARG A 131 8.76 -13.27 -4.87
C ARG A 131 10.22 -13.54 -4.54
N ALA A 132 10.60 -13.24 -3.32
CA ALA A 132 11.94 -13.54 -2.85
C ALA A 132 12.14 -15.05 -2.66
N LYS A 133 13.25 -15.63 -3.16
CA LYS A 133 13.63 -17.02 -2.84
C LYS A 133 13.93 -17.24 -1.34
N ARG A 134 14.24 -16.15 -0.63
CA ARG A 134 14.45 -16.08 0.82
C ARG A 134 13.71 -14.86 1.35
N PRO A 135 13.11 -14.90 2.54
CA PRO A 135 12.41 -13.74 3.10
C PRO A 135 13.33 -12.52 3.13
N VAL A 136 12.80 -11.37 2.72
CA VAL A 136 13.54 -10.10 2.75
C VAL A 136 13.84 -9.77 4.21
N PRO A 137 15.11 -9.51 4.60
CA PRO A 137 15.41 -9.10 5.95
C PRO A 137 14.68 -7.81 6.31
N ILE A 138 14.16 -7.70 7.54
CA ILE A 138 13.38 -6.54 7.99
C ILE A 138 14.09 -5.21 7.73
N VAL A 139 15.41 -5.14 7.98
CA VAL A 139 16.20 -3.92 7.73
C VAL A 139 16.20 -3.56 6.25
N LEU A 140 16.39 -4.54 5.37
CA LEU A 140 16.37 -4.29 3.92
C LEU A 140 14.99 -3.84 3.45
N GLY A 141 13.92 -4.49 3.93
CA GLY A 141 12.55 -4.09 3.58
C GLY A 141 12.17 -2.70 4.08
N LEU A 142 12.60 -2.33 5.28
CA LEU A 142 12.41 -0.97 5.80
C LEU A 142 13.21 0.08 5.03
N LEU A 143 14.44 -0.26 4.60
CA LEU A 143 15.25 0.66 3.79
C LEU A 143 14.63 0.89 2.42
N THR A 144 14.18 -0.15 1.73
CA THR A 144 13.51 0.01 0.43
C THR A 144 12.20 0.78 0.58
N GLN A 145 11.45 0.56 1.66
CA GLN A 145 10.27 1.34 2.00
C GLN A 145 10.55 2.82 2.16
N LEU A 146 11.54 3.14 2.99
CA LEU A 146 11.91 4.51 3.29
C LEU A 146 12.38 5.23 2.02
N ILE A 147 13.20 4.57 1.20
CA ILE A 147 13.68 5.13 -0.07
C ILE A 147 12.50 5.38 -1.02
N ALA A 148 11.62 4.40 -1.22
CA ALA A 148 10.45 4.56 -2.08
C ALA A 148 9.54 5.70 -1.60
N LEU A 149 9.27 5.76 -0.29
CA LEU A 149 8.47 6.82 0.30
C LEU A 149 9.08 8.21 0.09
N ILE A 150 10.39 8.37 0.31
CA ILE A 150 11.10 9.64 0.09
C ILE A 150 11.01 10.06 -1.38
N LEU A 151 11.23 9.13 -2.31
CA LEU A 151 11.17 9.39 -3.75
C LEU A 151 9.77 9.81 -4.23
N ILE A 152 8.72 9.43 -3.51
CA ILE A 152 7.33 9.82 -3.81
C ILE A 152 6.94 11.13 -3.11
N VAL A 153 7.29 11.28 -1.83
CA VAL A 153 6.86 12.41 -1.00
C VAL A 153 7.55 13.72 -1.40
N ILE A 154 8.83 13.69 -1.81
CA ILE A 154 9.54 14.91 -2.23
C ILE A 154 8.86 15.56 -3.46
N PRO A 155 8.61 14.85 -4.57
CA PRO A 155 7.87 15.41 -5.71
C PRO A 155 6.48 15.87 -5.35
N LEU A 156 5.76 15.12 -4.50
CA LEU A 156 4.43 15.49 -4.02
C LEU A 156 4.47 16.86 -3.33
N ILE A 157 5.37 17.04 -2.35
CA ILE A 157 5.53 18.32 -1.64
C ILE A 157 5.88 19.46 -2.61
N ASN A 158 6.81 19.23 -3.54
CA ASN A 158 7.22 20.25 -4.50
C ASN A 158 6.04 20.71 -5.39
N LEU A 159 5.25 19.76 -5.91
CA LEU A 159 4.08 20.06 -6.73
C LEU A 159 3.00 20.83 -5.97
N ILE A 160 2.85 20.53 -4.68
CA ILE A 160 1.90 21.25 -3.81
C ILE A 160 2.37 22.69 -3.56
N GLN A 161 3.67 22.91 -3.39
CA GLN A 161 4.20 24.26 -3.12
C GLN A 161 4.14 25.19 -4.34
N THR A 162 4.15 24.62 -5.56
CA THR A 162 4.12 25.39 -6.80
C THR A 162 2.71 25.73 -7.32
N ASN A 163 1.66 25.11 -6.77
CA ASN A 163 0.25 25.34 -7.13
C ASN A 163 -0.47 26.18 -6.06
#